data_AF-A0A819S2A9-F1
#
_entry.id   AF-A0A819S2A9-F1
#
_cell.length_a   1.000
_cell.length_b   1.000
_cell.length_c   1.000
_cell.angle_alpha   90.00
_cell.angle_beta   90.00
_cell.angle_gamma   90.00
#
_symmetry.space_group_name_H-M   'P 1'
#
loop_
_entity.id
_entity.type
_entity.pdbx_description
1 polymer ?
#
loop_
_entity_poly.entity_id
_entity_poly.type
_entity_poly.pdbx_seq_one_letter_code
_entity_poly.pdbx_strand_id
1 'polypeptide(L)'
;MMNLADVLLAINELEIARTWFDRACEAGNLYAQAQRNEFESRLRQKQQTNVNSSHNFSQTMKEVNIFSDFIQAITMMDSLSHKSSIYDLNTLIEHAERGSQTAEKLSNALRHCNVALNILMQSESLSNEQETLFIHEFAQCCRIEHIAAEIPSIEIEKRIIRIIDRVFDRCSYDSNIVNSQLDEDVRVCYVVLHMDEPELNLRFLDSCKQNYPKSLIFHEFHAAMNVLLGRFEEALNDAHA
;
A
#
# COMPACT_ATOMS: atom_id res chain seq x y z
N MET A 1 -10.10 4.95 5.22
CA MET A 1 -11.27 5.39 6.00
C MET A 1 -10.77 6.41 7.00
N MET A 2 -11.29 7.65 6.99
CA MET A 2 -10.95 8.66 8.00
C MET A 2 -11.27 8.08 9.38
N ASN A 3 -10.31 8.03 10.30
CA ASN A 3 -10.63 7.65 11.68
C ASN A 3 -11.62 8.71 12.18
N LEU A 4 -12.78 8.28 12.67
CA LEU A 4 -13.79 9.16 13.27
C LEU A 4 -13.18 10.11 14.30
N ALA A 5 -12.12 9.67 14.99
CA ALA A 5 -11.33 10.49 15.89
C ALA A 5 -10.68 11.72 15.22
N ASP A 6 -10.16 11.61 13.99
CA ASP A 6 -9.54 12.73 13.27
C ASP A 6 -10.59 13.75 12.83
N VAL A 7 -11.78 13.29 12.43
CA VAL A 7 -12.92 14.15 12.10
C VAL A 7 -13.38 14.93 13.34
N LEU A 8 -13.56 14.23 14.45
CA LEU A 8 -13.95 14.82 15.73
C LEU A 8 -12.88 15.81 16.24
N LEU A 9 -11.60 15.48 16.05
CA LEU A 9 -10.49 16.37 16.38
C LEU A 9 -10.53 17.63 15.49
N ALA A 10 -10.87 17.50 14.21
CA ALA A 10 -10.97 18.62 13.28
C ALA A 10 -12.09 19.60 13.67
N ILE A 11 -13.24 19.10 14.11
CA ILE A 11 -14.39 19.93 14.55
C ILE A 11 -14.30 20.39 16.02
N ASN A 12 -13.14 20.25 16.67
CA ASN A 12 -12.87 20.63 18.06
C ASN A 12 -13.70 19.86 19.12
N GLU A 13 -14.22 18.69 18.79
CA GLU A 13 -14.86 17.76 19.74
C GLU A 13 -13.81 16.88 20.43
N LEU A 14 -12.92 17.52 21.19
CA LEU A 14 -11.64 16.95 21.64
C LEU A 14 -11.80 15.70 22.54
N GLU A 15 -12.75 15.69 23.47
CA GLU A 15 -12.98 14.53 24.35
C GLU A 15 -13.54 13.33 23.60
N ILE A 16 -14.43 13.58 22.64
CA ILE A 16 -15.07 12.56 21.81
C ILE A 16 -14.03 12.00 20.85
N ALA A 17 -13.20 12.86 20.25
CA ALA A 17 -12.08 12.49 19.41
C ALA A 17 -11.11 11.53 20.12
N ARG A 18 -10.70 11.88 21.35
CA ARG A 18 -9.83 11.04 22.17
C ARG A 18 -10.44 9.66 22.42
N THR A 19 -11.71 9.64 22.84
CA THR A 19 -12.44 8.40 23.15
C THR A 19 -12.49 7.45 21.96
N TRP A 20 -12.77 7.96 20.76
CA TRP A 20 -12.78 7.15 19.55
C TRP A 20 -11.40 6.70 19.10
N PHE A 21 -10.37 7.53 19.34
CA PHE A 21 -8.99 7.16 19.03
C PHE A 21 -8.49 6.03 19.94
N ASP A 22 -8.77 6.11 21.24
CA ASP A 22 -8.42 5.07 22.21
C ASP A 22 -9.12 3.74 21.88
N ARG A 23 -10.41 3.80 21.50
CA ARG A 23 -11.14 2.61 21.02
C ARG A 23 -10.54 2.01 19.76
N ALA A 24 -10.08 2.83 18.81
CA ALA A 24 -9.39 2.35 17.61
C ALA A 24 -8.07 1.65 17.97
N CYS A 25 -7.32 2.19 18.94
CA CYS A 25 -6.11 1.56 19.46
C CYS A 25 -6.41 0.21 20.13
N GLU A 26 -7.45 0.14 20.98
CA GLU A 26 -7.88 -1.07 21.69
C GLU A 26 -8.39 -2.16 20.74
N ALA A 27 -9.02 -1.76 19.63
CA ALA A 27 -9.48 -2.66 18.57
C ALA A 27 -8.35 -3.19 17.65
N GLY A 28 -7.09 -2.83 17.91
CA GLY A 28 -5.94 -3.32 17.13
C GLY A 28 -5.69 -2.57 15.82
N ASN A 29 -6.23 -1.35 15.64
CA ASN A 29 -5.99 -0.57 14.43
C ASN A 29 -4.52 -0.08 14.39
N LEU A 30 -3.72 -0.68 13.50
CA LEU A 30 -2.28 -0.41 13.38
C LEU A 30 -1.97 1.06 13.07
N TYR A 31 -2.82 1.74 12.30
CA TYR A 31 -2.66 3.17 12.00
C TYR A 31 -2.88 4.04 13.25
N ALA A 32 -3.95 3.78 14.01
CA ALA A 32 -4.21 4.50 15.27
C ALA A 32 -3.10 4.24 16.31
N GLN A 33 -2.61 3.00 16.39
CA GLN A 33 -1.50 2.66 17.29
C GLN A 33 -0.19 3.36 16.91
N ALA A 34 0.17 3.36 15.62
CA ALA A 34 1.36 4.03 15.11
C ALA A 34 1.27 5.56 15.30
N GLN A 35 0.09 6.14 15.07
CA GLN A 35 -0.15 7.58 15.12
C GLN A 35 -0.51 8.12 16.51
N ARG A 36 -0.42 7.29 17.57
CA ARG A 36 -0.86 7.68 18.93
C ARG A 36 -0.15 8.92 19.46
N ASN A 37 1.18 8.97 19.31
CA ASN A 37 1.97 10.11 19.78
C ASN A 37 1.65 11.39 19.00
N GLU A 38 1.44 11.25 17.69
CA GLU A 38 1.08 12.38 16.82
C GLU A 38 -0.33 12.90 17.13
N PHE A 39 -1.30 12.00 17.30
CA PHE A 39 -2.66 12.34 17.67
C PHE A 39 -2.74 13.03 19.05
N GLU A 40 -2.02 12.51 20.05
CA GLU A 40 -1.94 13.17 21.37
C GLU A 40 -1.29 14.57 21.26
N SER A 41 -0.27 14.72 20.42
CA SER A 41 0.37 16.02 20.18
C SER A 41 -0.60 17.02 19.55
N ARG A 42 -1.34 16.60 18.51
CA ARG A 42 -2.36 17.42 17.85
C ARG A 42 -3.52 17.78 18.78
N LEU A 43 -3.94 16.84 19.64
CA LEU A 43 -4.97 17.05 20.64
C LEU A 43 -4.52 18.06 21.70
N ARG A 44 -3.28 17.96 22.21
CA ARG A 44 -2.70 18.94 23.14
C ARG A 44 -2.52 20.31 22.50
N GLN A 45 -2.06 20.36 21.24
CA GLN A 45 -1.93 21.61 20.51
C GLN A 45 -3.28 22.31 20.36
N LYS A 46 -4.34 21.57 20.01
CA LYS A 46 -5.70 22.11 19.93
C LYS A 46 -6.28 22.57 21.27
N GLN A 47 -6.00 21.82 22.34
CA GLN A 47 -6.35 22.23 23.71
C GLN A 47 -5.64 23.54 24.10
N GLN A 48 -4.39 23.74 23.68
CA GLN A 48 -3.61 24.95 23.95
C GLN A 48 -4.04 26.14 23.06
N THR A 49 -4.40 25.92 21.81
CA THR A 49 -4.90 26.98 20.91
C THR A 49 -6.29 27.49 21.30
N ASN A 50 -7.11 26.68 22.00
CA ASN A 50 -8.38 27.14 22.58
C ASN A 50 -8.19 28.08 23.79
N VAL A 51 -6.97 28.14 24.36
CA VAL A 51 -6.67 29.02 25.51
C VAL A 51 -6.00 30.33 25.08
N ASN A 52 -5.31 30.36 23.94
CA ASN A 52 -4.58 31.53 23.47
C ASN A 52 -4.86 31.82 21.99
N SER A 53 -5.89 32.63 21.73
CA SER A 53 -6.16 33.19 20.41
C SER A 53 -5.12 34.27 20.05
N SER A 54 -4.15 33.97 19.18
CA SER A 54 -3.73 34.79 18.02
C SER A 54 -2.52 34.16 17.29
N HIS A 55 -2.49 34.34 15.95
CA HIS A 55 -1.42 33.99 14.98
C HIS A 55 -1.22 32.48 14.67
N ASN A 56 -1.08 32.01 13.42
CA ASN A 56 -0.66 32.62 12.14
C ASN A 56 -1.39 31.96 10.95
N PHE A 57 -2.15 32.75 10.17
CA PHE A 57 -2.94 32.33 9.00
C PHE A 57 -2.11 31.75 7.83
N SER A 58 -0.79 31.96 7.83
CA SER A 58 0.13 31.53 6.77
C SER A 58 0.59 30.07 6.90
N GLN A 59 0.61 29.52 8.13
CA GLN A 59 0.93 28.10 8.36
C GLN A 59 -0.30 27.22 8.08
N THR A 60 -1.49 27.72 8.40
CA THR A 60 -2.77 27.09 8.07
C THR A 60 -2.96 26.92 6.57
N MET A 61 -2.49 27.87 5.74
CA MET A 61 -2.56 27.76 4.27
C MET A 61 -1.66 26.65 3.69
N LYS A 62 -0.52 26.33 4.32
CA LYS A 62 0.33 25.22 3.86
C LYS A 62 -0.24 23.85 4.24
N GLU A 63 -0.86 23.75 5.41
CA GLU A 63 -1.56 22.52 5.84
C GLU A 63 -2.89 22.34 5.10
N VAL A 64 -3.60 23.43 4.80
CA VAL A 64 -4.80 23.42 3.93
C VAL A 64 -4.46 23.06 2.49
N ASN A 65 -3.28 23.40 1.96
CA ASN A 65 -2.87 22.94 0.62
C ASN A 65 -2.56 21.45 0.58
N ILE A 66 -1.83 20.90 1.55
CA ILE A 66 -1.61 19.45 1.64
C ILE A 66 -2.94 18.71 1.84
N PHE A 67 -3.86 19.32 2.61
CA PHE A 67 -5.22 18.81 2.81
C PHE A 67 -6.10 18.99 1.55
N SER A 68 -5.91 20.05 0.76
CA SER A 68 -6.57 20.22 -0.53
C SER A 68 -6.06 19.20 -1.53
N ASP A 69 -4.76 18.89 -1.52
CA ASP A 69 -4.16 17.90 -2.41
C ASP A 69 -4.61 16.48 -2.03
N PHE A 70 -4.80 16.19 -0.74
CA PHE A 70 -5.35 14.91 -0.26
C PHE A 70 -6.87 14.78 -0.47
N ILE A 71 -7.65 15.83 -0.21
CA ILE A 71 -9.09 15.89 -0.52
C ILE A 71 -9.29 15.87 -2.04
N GLN A 72 -8.45 16.53 -2.82
CA GLN A 72 -8.48 16.51 -4.28
C GLN A 72 -8.03 15.15 -4.79
N ALA A 73 -7.09 14.43 -4.14
CA ALA A 73 -6.79 13.04 -4.44
C ALA A 73 -7.96 12.10 -4.10
N ILE A 74 -8.70 12.33 -3.00
CA ILE A 74 -9.90 11.54 -2.64
C ILE A 74 -11.10 11.86 -3.55
N THR A 75 -11.29 13.13 -3.90
CA THR A 75 -12.34 13.60 -4.81
C THR A 75 -11.99 13.23 -6.26
N MET A 76 -10.68 13.15 -6.58
CA MET A 76 -10.16 12.48 -7.77
C MET A 76 -10.34 10.97 -7.67
N MET A 77 -10.26 10.31 -6.52
CA MET A 77 -10.66 8.90 -6.39
C MET A 77 -12.17 8.69 -6.59
N ASP A 78 -13.02 9.64 -6.21
CA ASP A 78 -14.47 9.60 -6.46
C ASP A 78 -14.84 9.95 -7.91
N SER A 79 -14.05 10.80 -8.58
CA SER A 79 -14.22 11.17 -10.01
C SER A 79 -13.42 10.30 -10.99
N LEU A 80 -12.39 9.59 -10.51
CA LEU A 80 -11.70 8.47 -11.14
C LEU A 80 -12.29 7.13 -10.69
N SER A 81 -13.40 7.14 -9.93
CA SER A 81 -14.36 6.03 -9.83
C SER A 81 -15.10 5.77 -11.15
N HIS A 82 -14.46 6.08 -12.28
CA HIS A 82 -14.41 5.11 -13.36
C HIS A 82 -13.85 3.80 -12.81
N LYS A 83 -14.76 3.06 -12.14
CA LYS A 83 -14.76 1.62 -11.91
C LYS A 83 -13.37 1.01 -12.10
N SER A 84 -12.71 0.59 -11.02
CA SER A 84 -12.03 -0.72 -11.11
C SER A 84 -13.03 -1.62 -11.83
N SER A 85 -12.66 -2.14 -12.99
CA SER A 85 -13.64 -2.76 -13.88
C SER A 85 -14.26 -4.00 -13.26
N ILE A 86 -13.69 -4.46 -12.13
CA ILE A 86 -13.99 -5.72 -11.47
C ILE A 86 -14.52 -5.53 -10.04
N TYR A 87 -14.01 -4.58 -9.23
CA TYR A 87 -14.37 -4.50 -7.81
C TYR A 87 -14.75 -3.09 -7.30
N ASP A 88 -15.94 -2.98 -6.71
CA ASP A 88 -16.34 -1.81 -5.93
C ASP A 88 -15.82 -1.95 -4.48
N LEU A 89 -14.93 -1.04 -4.09
CA LEU A 89 -14.34 -1.04 -2.75
C LEU A 89 -15.39 -0.92 -1.65
N ASN A 90 -16.48 -0.18 -1.87
CA ASN A 90 -17.54 -0.02 -0.87
C ASN A 90 -18.30 -1.34 -0.67
N THR A 91 -18.61 -2.03 -1.77
CA THR A 91 -19.21 -3.37 -1.72
C THR A 91 -18.30 -4.36 -0.99
N LEU A 92 -16.99 -4.35 -1.24
CA LEU A 92 -16.05 -5.22 -0.54
C LEU A 92 -15.97 -4.93 0.97
N ILE A 93 -15.98 -3.66 1.36
CA ILE A 93 -16.00 -3.27 2.78
C ILE A 93 -17.28 -3.77 3.46
N GLU A 94 -18.44 -3.61 2.82
CA GLU A 94 -19.71 -4.09 3.36
C GLU A 94 -19.69 -5.62 3.56
N HIS A 95 -19.15 -6.37 2.60
CA HIS A 95 -19.01 -7.82 2.73
C HIS A 95 -18.00 -8.22 3.82
N ALA A 96 -16.91 -7.46 3.97
CA ALA A 96 -15.94 -7.68 5.02
C ALA A 96 -16.56 -7.46 6.42
N GLU A 97 -17.35 -6.40 6.59
CA GLU A 97 -18.09 -6.11 7.83
C GLU A 97 -19.11 -7.20 8.18
N ARG A 98 -19.64 -7.90 7.17
CA ARG A 98 -20.50 -9.08 7.34
C ARG A 98 -19.72 -10.38 7.62
N GLY A 99 -18.40 -10.31 7.77
CA GLY A 99 -17.53 -11.44 8.12
C GLY A 99 -16.89 -12.18 6.93
N SER A 100 -16.95 -11.63 5.72
CA SER A 100 -16.29 -12.26 4.56
C SER A 100 -14.78 -12.01 4.58
N GLN A 101 -14.01 -13.05 4.88
CA GLN A 101 -12.54 -13.00 4.88
C GLN A 101 -11.95 -12.69 3.50
N THR A 102 -12.57 -13.19 2.42
CA THR A 102 -12.14 -12.89 1.05
C THR A 102 -12.32 -11.41 0.74
N ALA A 103 -13.47 -10.83 1.12
CA ALA A 103 -13.73 -9.42 0.89
C ALA A 103 -12.79 -8.53 1.73
N GLU A 104 -12.49 -8.94 2.97
CA GLU A 104 -11.50 -8.28 3.81
C GLU A 104 -10.12 -8.25 3.14
N LYS A 105 -9.60 -9.41 2.71
CA LYS A 105 -8.31 -9.51 2.01
C LYS A 105 -8.26 -8.64 0.75
N LEU A 106 -9.26 -8.77 -0.12
CA LEU A 106 -9.35 -7.97 -1.36
C LEU A 106 -9.42 -6.46 -1.06
N SER A 107 -10.22 -6.06 -0.07
CA SER A 107 -10.32 -4.63 0.30
C SER A 107 -9.00 -4.08 0.84
N ASN A 108 -8.22 -4.90 1.57
CA ASN A 108 -6.90 -4.51 2.07
C ASN A 108 -5.88 -4.41 0.92
N ALA A 109 -5.85 -5.39 0.01
CA ALA A 109 -4.99 -5.33 -1.19
C ALA A 109 -5.31 -4.09 -2.04
N LEU A 110 -6.59 -3.80 -2.31
CA LEU A 110 -7.02 -2.63 -3.06
C LEU A 110 -6.60 -1.31 -2.40
N ARG A 111 -6.61 -1.22 -1.07
CA ARG A 111 -6.12 -0.02 -0.37
C ARG A 111 -4.65 0.22 -0.67
N HIS A 112 -3.82 -0.80 -0.59
CA HIS A 112 -2.40 -0.71 -0.92
C HIS A 112 -2.18 -0.36 -2.40
N CYS A 113 -2.93 -0.99 -3.32
CA CYS A 113 -2.87 -0.67 -4.75
C CYS A 113 -3.22 0.81 -5.01
N ASN A 114 -4.30 1.30 -4.40
CA ASN A 114 -4.74 2.69 -4.57
C ASN A 114 -3.70 3.68 -4.02
N VAL A 115 -3.05 3.38 -2.90
CA VAL A 115 -1.96 4.23 -2.38
C VAL A 115 -0.81 4.26 -3.39
N ALA A 116 -0.38 3.11 -3.90
CA ALA A 116 0.67 3.02 -4.91
C ALA A 116 0.33 3.83 -6.18
N LEU A 117 -0.88 3.65 -6.73
CA LEU A 117 -1.34 4.40 -7.90
C LEU A 117 -1.44 5.90 -7.64
N ASN A 118 -1.88 6.32 -6.46
CA ASN A 118 -1.92 7.74 -6.09
C ASN A 118 -0.53 8.36 -6.08
N ILE A 119 0.49 7.66 -5.58
CA ILE A 119 1.88 8.13 -5.63
C ILE A 119 2.32 8.36 -7.09
N LEU A 120 2.01 7.43 -7.99
CA LEU A 120 2.31 7.60 -9.42
C LEU A 120 1.59 8.82 -10.01
N MET A 121 0.32 9.05 -9.65
CA MET A 121 -0.47 10.12 -10.25
C MET A 121 -0.08 11.52 -9.78
N GLN A 122 0.58 11.65 -8.62
CA GLN A 122 0.91 12.96 -8.02
C GLN A 122 2.01 13.74 -8.77
N SER A 123 2.92 13.06 -9.47
CA SER A 123 3.96 13.73 -10.24
C SER A 123 4.36 12.90 -11.46
N GLU A 124 5.03 13.50 -12.44
CA GLU A 124 5.56 12.76 -13.60
C GLU A 124 6.86 12.02 -13.24
N SER A 125 7.69 12.62 -12.37
CA SER A 125 8.91 12.04 -11.82
C SER A 125 8.82 11.88 -10.31
N LEU A 126 9.21 10.70 -9.81
CA LEU A 126 9.23 10.38 -8.38
C LEU A 126 10.64 10.58 -7.81
N SER A 127 10.75 11.04 -6.56
CA SER A 127 11.99 10.97 -5.79
C SER A 127 12.32 9.53 -5.38
N ASN A 128 13.54 9.28 -4.91
CA ASN A 128 13.94 7.96 -4.44
C ASN A 128 13.05 7.44 -3.29
N GLU A 129 12.65 8.33 -2.38
CA GLU A 129 11.76 8.03 -1.26
C GLU A 129 10.36 7.69 -1.75
N GLN A 130 9.84 8.43 -2.74
CA GLN A 130 8.53 8.16 -3.32
C GLN A 130 8.51 6.85 -4.10
N GLU A 131 9.57 6.53 -4.86
CA GLU A 131 9.71 5.22 -5.51
C GLU A 131 9.78 4.09 -4.49
N THR A 132 10.49 4.28 -3.38
CA THR A 132 10.59 3.30 -2.30
C THR A 132 9.21 3.04 -1.67
N LEU A 133 8.46 4.09 -1.38
CA LEU A 133 7.10 3.97 -0.85
C LEU A 133 6.14 3.33 -1.86
N PHE A 134 6.23 3.73 -3.14
CA PHE A 134 5.46 3.11 -4.22
C PHE A 134 5.69 1.60 -4.28
N ILE A 135 6.96 1.18 -4.32
CA ILE A 135 7.34 -0.24 -4.38
C ILE A 135 6.82 -0.99 -3.17
N HIS A 136 6.95 -0.41 -1.97
CA HIS A 136 6.46 -1.04 -0.76
C HIS A 136 4.95 -1.30 -0.82
N GLU A 137 4.16 -0.27 -1.11
CA GLU A 137 2.70 -0.36 -1.18
C GLU A 137 2.23 -1.30 -2.29
N PHE A 138 2.85 -1.25 -3.46
CA PHE A 138 2.52 -2.16 -4.55
C PHE A 138 2.86 -3.61 -4.18
N ALA A 139 4.00 -3.85 -3.52
CA ALA A 139 4.38 -5.18 -3.05
C ALA A 139 3.43 -5.71 -1.97
N GLN A 140 2.91 -4.85 -1.07
CA GLN A 140 1.90 -5.26 -0.09
C GLN A 140 0.60 -5.70 -0.78
N CYS A 141 0.15 -4.97 -1.80
CA CYS A 141 -0.99 -5.40 -2.61
C CYS A 141 -0.75 -6.80 -3.20
N CYS A 142 0.43 -7.00 -3.81
CA CYS A 142 0.82 -8.26 -4.44
C CYS A 142 0.84 -9.43 -3.45
N ARG A 143 1.36 -9.22 -2.23
CA ARG A 143 1.44 -10.25 -1.18
C ARG A 143 0.08 -10.63 -0.60
N ILE A 144 -0.83 -9.67 -0.49
CA ILE A 144 -2.17 -9.93 0.07
C ILE A 144 -3.03 -10.62 -0.97
N GLU A 145 -3.18 -10.00 -2.13
CA GLU A 145 -3.98 -10.51 -3.24
C GLU A 145 -3.62 -9.78 -4.53
N HIS A 146 -2.71 -10.36 -5.32
CA HIS A 146 -2.22 -9.75 -6.58
C HIS A 146 -3.32 -9.54 -7.63
N ILE A 147 -4.43 -10.29 -7.56
CA ILE A 147 -5.60 -10.08 -8.43
C ILE A 147 -6.22 -8.69 -8.23
N ALA A 148 -6.00 -8.06 -7.06
CA ALA A 148 -6.44 -6.70 -6.79
C ALA A 148 -5.56 -5.61 -7.43
N ALA A 149 -4.38 -5.96 -7.96
CA ALA A 149 -3.45 -5.03 -8.60
C ALA A 149 -3.89 -4.71 -10.05
N GLU A 150 -5.05 -4.08 -10.21
CA GLU A 150 -5.57 -3.68 -11.52
C GLU A 150 -4.81 -2.44 -12.04
N ILE A 151 -4.10 -2.58 -13.15
CA ILE A 151 -3.36 -1.48 -13.76
C ILE A 151 -4.26 -0.76 -14.78
N PRO A 152 -4.56 0.53 -14.62
CA PRO A 152 -5.63 1.19 -15.38
C PRO A 152 -5.33 1.38 -16.87
N SER A 153 -4.04 1.36 -17.26
CA SER A 153 -3.63 1.54 -18.65
C SER A 153 -2.22 1.04 -18.91
N ILE A 154 -1.93 0.72 -20.18
CA ILE A 154 -0.60 0.33 -20.68
C ILE A 154 0.45 1.42 -20.38
N GLU A 155 0.08 2.70 -20.36
CA GLU A 155 1.03 3.77 -20.05
C GLU A 155 1.43 3.76 -18.57
N ILE A 156 0.47 3.51 -17.68
CA ILE A 156 0.75 3.36 -16.24
C ILE A 156 1.59 2.10 -16.02
N GLU A 157 1.27 1.00 -16.69
CA GLU A 157 2.04 -0.24 -16.62
C GLU A 157 3.51 -0.05 -17.01
N LYS A 158 3.77 0.58 -18.17
CA LYS A 158 5.13 0.92 -18.59
C LYS A 158 5.86 1.79 -17.57
N ARG A 159 5.14 2.71 -16.93
CA ARG A 159 5.71 3.58 -15.91
C ARG A 159 6.06 2.81 -14.64
N ILE A 160 5.20 1.89 -14.21
CA ILE A 160 5.46 0.98 -13.09
C ILE A 160 6.72 0.14 -13.37
N ILE A 161 6.81 -0.48 -14.55
CA ILE A 161 7.96 -1.28 -14.96
C ILE A 161 9.26 -0.45 -14.88
N ARG A 162 9.27 0.76 -15.44
CA ARG A 162 10.45 1.66 -15.35
C ARG A 162 10.85 1.97 -13.92
N ILE A 163 9.89 2.14 -13.00
CA ILE A 163 10.20 2.42 -11.59
C ILE A 163 10.79 1.17 -10.92
N ILE A 164 10.20 0.00 -11.17
CA ILE A 164 10.71 -1.28 -10.67
C ILE A 164 12.12 -1.53 -11.15
N ASP A 165 12.40 -1.39 -12.45
CA ASP A 165 13.74 -1.58 -13.01
C ASP A 165 14.76 -0.64 -12.35
N ARG A 166 14.41 0.65 -12.22
CA ARG A 166 15.28 1.63 -11.53
C ARG A 166 15.54 1.25 -10.08
N VAL A 167 14.51 0.85 -9.34
CA VAL A 167 14.67 0.47 -7.92
C VAL A 167 15.51 -0.80 -7.82
N PHE A 168 15.26 -1.79 -8.67
CA PHE A 168 15.97 -3.06 -8.73
C PHE A 168 17.45 -2.87 -9.03
N ASP A 169 17.77 -2.01 -10.00
CA ASP A 169 19.15 -1.64 -10.32
C ASP A 169 19.83 -0.99 -9.11
N ARG A 170 19.18 -0.03 -8.43
CA ARG A 170 19.73 0.59 -7.21
C ARG A 170 20.04 -0.45 -6.12
N CYS A 171 19.14 -1.42 -5.92
CA CYS A 171 19.35 -2.50 -4.96
C CYS A 171 20.51 -3.42 -5.35
N SER A 172 20.74 -3.62 -6.65
CA SER A 172 21.80 -4.48 -7.17
C SER A 172 23.20 -3.89 -7.04
N TYR A 173 23.35 -2.56 -7.07
CA TYR A 173 24.64 -1.88 -6.97
C TYR A 173 25.08 -1.56 -5.54
N ASP A 174 24.14 -1.41 -4.60
CA ASP A 174 24.45 -1.10 -3.21
C ASP A 174 24.48 -2.37 -2.35
N SER A 175 25.67 -2.82 -1.98
CA SER A 175 25.88 -4.01 -1.14
C SER A 175 25.19 -3.93 0.23
N ASN A 176 24.79 -2.74 0.70
CA ASN A 176 24.05 -2.57 1.95
C ASN A 176 22.54 -2.78 1.78
N ILE A 177 22.03 -2.79 0.55
CA ILE A 177 20.62 -2.92 0.20
C ILE A 177 20.29 -4.33 -0.32
N VAL A 178 21.29 -5.08 -0.78
CA VAL A 178 21.15 -6.50 -1.14
C VAL A 178 20.60 -7.27 0.07
N ASN A 179 19.51 -8.03 -0.14
CA ASN A 179 18.76 -8.73 0.91
C ASN A 179 18.02 -7.82 1.91
N SER A 180 17.75 -6.57 1.54
CA SER A 180 16.86 -5.68 2.31
C SER A 180 15.38 -5.94 2.00
N GLN A 181 14.49 -5.37 2.82
CA GLN A 181 13.05 -5.37 2.56
C GLN A 181 12.70 -4.71 1.22
N LEU A 182 13.43 -3.66 0.81
CA LEU A 182 13.19 -2.98 -0.45
C LEU A 182 13.55 -3.87 -1.65
N ASP A 183 14.69 -4.58 -1.57
CA ASP A 183 15.12 -5.56 -2.59
C ASP A 183 14.10 -6.72 -2.68
N GLU A 184 13.53 -7.14 -1.55
CA GLU A 184 12.48 -8.16 -1.53
C GLU A 184 11.18 -7.65 -2.16
N ASP A 185 10.75 -6.44 -1.77
CA ASP A 185 9.53 -5.79 -2.27
C ASP A 185 9.59 -5.61 -3.78
N VAL A 186 10.70 -5.10 -4.32
CA VAL A 186 10.85 -4.90 -5.77
C VAL A 186 10.82 -6.23 -6.54
N ARG A 187 11.37 -7.31 -5.98
CA ARG A 187 11.32 -8.66 -6.58
C ARG A 187 9.90 -9.21 -6.62
N VAL A 188 9.12 -9.00 -5.56
CA VAL A 188 7.69 -9.38 -5.54
C VAL A 188 6.93 -8.65 -6.64
N CYS A 189 7.13 -7.34 -6.77
CA CYS A 189 6.51 -6.53 -7.82
C CYS A 189 6.90 -7.01 -9.23
N TYR A 190 8.19 -7.31 -9.42
CA TYR A 190 8.72 -7.80 -10.69
C TYR A 190 8.04 -9.12 -11.12
N VAL A 191 7.94 -10.09 -10.20
CA VAL A 191 7.31 -11.40 -10.47
C VAL A 191 5.85 -11.21 -10.90
N VAL A 192 5.10 -10.37 -10.17
CA VAL A 192 3.68 -10.13 -10.48
C VAL A 192 3.48 -9.51 -11.86
N LEU A 193 4.34 -8.59 -12.28
CA LEU A 193 4.21 -7.96 -13.59
C LEU A 193 4.56 -8.86 -14.77
N HIS A 194 5.31 -9.94 -14.54
CA HIS A 194 5.74 -10.87 -15.59
C HIS A 194 5.05 -12.24 -15.45
N MET A 195 3.89 -12.31 -14.79
CA MET A 195 3.16 -13.57 -14.60
C MET A 195 2.69 -14.24 -15.89
N ASP A 196 2.66 -13.50 -17.00
CA ASP A 196 2.37 -14.00 -18.34
C ASP A 196 3.57 -14.72 -19.00
N GLU A 197 4.78 -14.62 -18.42
CA GLU A 197 6.00 -15.27 -18.89
C GLU A 197 6.53 -16.33 -17.89
N PRO A 198 5.80 -17.45 -17.68
CA PRO A 198 6.07 -18.39 -16.59
C PRO A 198 7.48 -19.01 -16.61
N GLU A 199 8.05 -19.34 -17.77
CA GLU A 199 9.42 -19.86 -17.84
C GLU A 199 10.49 -18.83 -17.45
N LEU A 200 10.30 -17.55 -17.81
CA LEU A 200 11.22 -16.49 -17.43
C LEU A 200 11.12 -16.26 -15.92
N ASN A 201 9.89 -16.18 -15.42
CA ASN A 201 9.59 -15.96 -14.01
C ASN A 201 10.15 -17.07 -13.11
N LEU A 202 10.10 -18.35 -13.52
CA LEU A 202 10.69 -19.44 -12.74
C LEU A 202 12.19 -19.26 -12.52
N ARG A 203 12.94 -18.90 -13.56
CA ARG A 203 14.40 -18.68 -13.45
C ARG A 203 14.71 -17.51 -12.50
N PHE A 204 13.89 -16.47 -12.55
CA PHE A 204 14.03 -15.33 -11.66
C PHE A 204 13.69 -15.71 -10.20
N LEU A 205 12.63 -16.50 -10.01
CA LEU A 205 12.19 -16.99 -8.71
C LEU A 205 13.20 -17.93 -8.05
N ASP A 206 13.95 -18.74 -8.81
CA ASP A 206 15.07 -19.52 -8.29
C ASP A 206 16.11 -18.64 -7.60
N SER A 207 16.48 -17.52 -8.21
CA SER A 207 17.38 -16.54 -7.59
C SER A 207 16.76 -15.88 -6.36
N CYS A 208 15.45 -15.56 -6.41
CA CYS A 208 14.76 -14.99 -5.26
C CYS A 208 14.73 -15.93 -4.07
N LYS A 209 14.48 -17.23 -4.28
CA LYS A 209 14.50 -18.27 -3.23
C LYS A 209 15.89 -18.46 -2.62
N GLN A 210 16.95 -18.31 -3.41
CA GLN A 210 18.33 -18.36 -2.89
C GLN A 210 18.65 -17.16 -2.00
N ASN A 211 18.22 -15.96 -2.40
CA ASN A 211 18.46 -14.73 -1.65
C ASN A 211 17.54 -14.60 -0.42
N TYR A 212 16.30 -15.10 -0.54
CA TYR A 212 15.24 -14.99 0.46
C TYR A 212 14.60 -16.36 0.76
N PRO A 213 15.35 -17.33 1.31
CA PRO A 213 14.87 -18.71 1.47
C PRO A 213 13.68 -18.85 2.42
N LYS A 214 13.45 -17.87 3.30
CA LYS A 214 12.36 -17.85 4.27
C LYS A 214 11.11 -17.12 3.78
N SER A 215 11.16 -16.50 2.61
CA SER A 215 10.03 -15.74 2.09
C SER A 215 9.06 -16.66 1.38
N LEU A 216 7.92 -16.93 2.04
CA LEU A 216 6.91 -17.86 1.55
C LEU A 216 6.36 -17.45 0.18
N ILE A 217 6.23 -16.15 -0.08
CA ILE A 217 5.65 -15.63 -1.33
C ILE A 217 6.43 -16.09 -2.57
N PHE A 218 7.76 -16.23 -2.49
CA PHE A 218 8.55 -16.70 -3.62
C PHE A 218 8.37 -18.21 -3.87
N HIS A 219 8.16 -18.99 -2.81
CA HIS A 219 7.80 -20.41 -2.95
C HIS A 219 6.39 -20.57 -3.53
N GLU A 220 5.44 -19.76 -3.07
CA GLU A 220 4.06 -19.73 -3.58
C GLU A 220 4.01 -19.35 -5.06
N PHE A 221 4.70 -18.28 -5.47
CA PHE A 221 4.78 -17.90 -6.87
C PHE A 221 5.49 -18.95 -7.71
N HIS A 222 6.57 -19.55 -7.21
CA HIS A 222 7.29 -20.60 -7.93
C HIS A 222 6.41 -21.84 -8.14
N ALA A 223 5.66 -22.26 -7.10
CA ALA A 223 4.68 -23.32 -7.20
C ALA A 223 3.58 -22.98 -8.23
N ALA A 224 3.03 -21.77 -8.18
CA ALA A 224 2.00 -21.31 -9.11
C ALA A 224 2.48 -21.32 -10.57
N MET A 225 3.71 -20.86 -10.85
CA MET A 225 4.30 -20.90 -12.19
C MET A 225 4.49 -22.36 -12.67
N ASN A 226 4.93 -23.26 -11.79
CA ASN A 226 5.03 -24.68 -12.12
C ASN A 226 3.65 -25.30 -12.44
N VAL A 227 2.59 -24.93 -11.71
CA VAL A 227 1.21 -25.34 -12.03
C VAL A 227 0.79 -24.86 -13.42
N LEU A 228 1.06 -23.59 -13.77
CA LEU A 228 0.74 -23.03 -15.08
C LEU A 228 1.42 -23.78 -16.23
N LEU A 229 2.61 -24.34 -15.98
CA LEU A 229 3.39 -25.12 -16.94
C LEU A 229 3.08 -26.63 -16.92
N GLY A 230 2.13 -27.09 -16.09
CA GLY A 230 1.79 -28.49 -15.94
C GLY A 230 2.83 -29.34 -15.19
N ARG A 231 3.74 -28.69 -14.45
CA ARG A 231 4.82 -29.31 -13.64
C ARG A 231 4.36 -29.53 -12.20
N PHE A 232 3.40 -30.44 -12.03
CA PHE A 232 2.69 -30.60 -10.76
C PHE A 232 3.54 -31.18 -9.64
N GLU A 233 4.51 -32.06 -9.95
CA GLU A 233 5.40 -32.63 -8.94
C GLU A 233 6.34 -31.56 -8.34
N GLU A 234 6.89 -30.71 -9.20
CA GLU A 234 7.71 -29.57 -8.80
C GLU A 234 6.90 -28.56 -7.97
N ALA A 235 5.67 -28.25 -8.42
CA ALA A 235 4.77 -27.37 -7.67
C ALA A 235 4.44 -27.89 -6.26
N LEU A 236 4.22 -29.20 -6.12
CA LEU A 236 3.98 -29.83 -4.83
C LEU A 236 5.21 -29.73 -3.93
N ASN A 237 6.42 -29.93 -4.46
CA ASN A 237 7.64 -29.80 -3.67
C ASN A 237 7.82 -28.39 -3.10
N ASP A 238 7.51 -27.35 -3.89
CA ASP A 238 7.58 -25.96 -3.43
C ASP A 238 6.50 -25.62 -2.40
N ALA A 239 5.29 -26.19 -2.52
CA ALA A 239 4.19 -25.95 -1.57
C ALA A 239 4.43 -26.55 -0.17
N HIS A 240 5.42 -27.44 -0.04
CA HIS A 240 5.79 -28.09 1.23
C HIS A 240 7.12 -27.58 1.82
N ALA A 241 7.76 -26.60 1.16
CA ALA A 241 9.04 -25.99 1.57
C ALA A 241 8.85 -24.90 2.64
#